data_AF-A0A2E9YS92-F1
#
_entry.id   AF-A0A2E9YS92-F1
#
_cell.length_a   1.000
_cell.length_b   1.000
_cell.length_c   1.000
_cell.angle_alpha   90.00
_cell.angle_beta   90.00
_cell.angle_gamma   90.00
#
_symmetry.space_group_name_H-M   'P 1'
#
loop_
_entity.id
_entity.type
_entity.pdbx_description
1 polymer ?
#
loop_
_entity_poly.entity_id
_entity_poly.type
_entity_poly.pdbx_seq_one_letter_code
_entity_poly.pdbx_strand_id
1 'polypeptide(L)'
;MSDIKNWSRTDAANTDLTNSGMPEGMARSDVNDRVREHMGALRRFYEDAEWVDLVSEHNGSFTLSRVDANTFRVTDVAGGGTNASGRFPAGTWVKLTFATSGVIYGSIDGTPSYSAPNADVDLTEIVDAAYATTTLPAEEALNSVEVYSSRRVRSAAFSKIGTTTGQAPQQVPTIDLLKGHVLKDEGAGGGIDADQLDGEHKAYFESRDLEVHQNLLSNGSFLTWSRGTSIEAGTTFTNADGNACADDWTIATDGDDRFDYSRVAAGKADSLPNFVYAFKMIAVGTIHKGGVSQVVTDLVSRSIVQNGKACLSFYARTNSGGGSAIGRAHCAIYHSIAASPPNDVVGTWGVQGVAPEPNAGWTQTGISSLFSITSTWTRFDLSDVTIPDTAINLAAFIWIDDTSYNSSDEFLIAGAQLETGTEISPFRNAMLVASTYAATNVSISRAFDADTALTADIADVLGTLIADLRIAGIVG
;
A
#
# COMPACT_ATOMS: atom_id res chain seq x y z
N MET A 1 54.03 28.00 -43.18
CA MET A 1 52.94 28.78 -42.60
C MET A 1 53.38 28.97 -41.19
N SER A 2 54.02 30.11 -40.89
CA SER A 2 54.49 30.36 -39.53
C SER A 2 53.42 29.98 -38.51
N ASP A 3 53.84 29.41 -37.39
CA ASP A 3 52.91 29.10 -36.30
C ASP A 3 51.99 30.30 -36.03
N ILE A 4 50.70 30.03 -35.80
CA ILE A 4 49.67 31.04 -35.55
C ILE A 4 50.11 32.06 -34.48
N LYS A 5 50.91 31.64 -33.50
CA LYS A 5 51.47 32.50 -32.44
C LYS A 5 52.46 33.58 -32.95
N ASN A 6 53.05 33.37 -34.13
CA ASN A 6 54.00 34.28 -34.77
C ASN A 6 53.32 35.23 -35.76
N TRP A 7 52.01 35.06 -35.99
CA TRP A 7 51.23 36.03 -36.76
C TRP A 7 50.97 37.26 -35.91
N SER A 8 51.20 38.42 -36.52
CA SER A 8 50.85 39.69 -35.87
C SER A 8 49.35 39.76 -35.68
N ARG A 9 48.92 40.28 -34.53
CA ARG A 9 47.51 40.61 -34.26
C ARG A 9 47.00 41.80 -35.09
N THR A 10 47.87 42.53 -35.79
CA THR A 10 47.52 43.63 -36.70
C THR A 10 47.63 43.16 -38.15
N ASP A 11 46.50 43.04 -38.85
CA ASP A 11 46.41 42.42 -40.20
C ASP A 11 47.41 43.00 -41.21
N ALA A 12 47.60 44.33 -41.23
CA ALA A 12 48.49 45.02 -42.16
C ALA A 12 50.00 44.80 -41.87
N ALA A 13 50.36 44.19 -40.74
CA ALA A 13 51.74 43.85 -40.38
C ALA A 13 52.12 42.42 -40.81
N ASN A 14 51.16 41.62 -41.27
CA ASN A 14 51.35 40.31 -41.87
C ASN A 14 51.66 40.46 -43.37
N THR A 15 52.70 41.24 -43.71
CA THR A 15 53.10 41.56 -45.11
C THR A 15 54.30 40.74 -45.59
N ASP A 16 54.82 39.87 -44.73
CA ASP A 16 55.88 38.94 -45.07
C ASP A 16 55.33 37.83 -46.00
N LEU A 17 55.87 37.78 -47.23
CA LEU A 17 55.55 36.77 -48.26
C LEU A 17 55.81 35.33 -47.80
N THR A 18 56.53 35.15 -46.69
CA THR A 18 56.83 33.83 -46.13
C THR A 18 55.85 33.38 -45.04
N ASN A 19 55.11 34.33 -44.44
CA ASN A 19 54.37 34.11 -43.20
C ASN A 19 52.87 34.45 -43.24
N SER A 20 52.30 34.93 -44.35
CA SER A 20 50.89 35.39 -44.36
C SER A 20 50.12 34.86 -45.58
N GLY A 21 49.20 33.92 -45.34
CA GLY A 21 48.31 33.34 -46.36
C GLY A 21 48.99 32.40 -47.36
N MET A 22 48.22 31.52 -48.02
CA MET A 22 48.66 30.80 -49.21
C MET A 22 48.93 31.83 -50.33
N PRO A 23 50.19 32.14 -50.69
CA PRO A 23 50.49 33.05 -51.79
C PRO A 23 49.99 32.45 -53.10
N GLU A 24 49.25 33.23 -53.90
CA GLU A 24 48.87 32.80 -55.25
C GLU A 24 50.13 32.65 -56.14
N GLY A 25 50.20 31.56 -56.89
CA GLY A 25 51.34 31.23 -57.76
C GLY A 25 52.32 30.19 -57.21
N MET A 26 52.01 29.55 -56.07
CA MET A 26 52.82 28.46 -55.52
C MET A 26 52.88 27.22 -56.42
N ALA A 27 54.04 26.55 -56.44
CA ALA A 27 54.17 25.23 -57.04
C ALA A 27 53.26 24.23 -56.31
N ARG A 28 52.77 23.21 -57.03
CA ARG A 28 51.77 22.26 -56.51
C ARG A 28 52.23 21.51 -55.24
N SER A 29 53.54 21.34 -55.08
CA SER A 29 54.18 20.77 -53.88
C SER A 29 54.01 21.68 -52.65
N ASP A 30 54.24 22.98 -52.83
CA ASP A 30 54.32 23.95 -51.75
C ASP A 30 52.93 24.22 -51.17
N VAL A 31 51.89 24.15 -52.02
CA VAL A 31 50.49 24.16 -51.57
C VAL A 31 50.22 22.97 -50.65
N ASN A 32 50.66 21.76 -51.01
CA ASN A 32 50.40 20.57 -50.18
C ASN A 32 51.11 20.64 -48.81
N ASP A 33 52.34 21.18 -48.77
CA ASP A 33 53.10 21.33 -47.53
C ASP A 33 52.51 22.41 -46.62
N ARG A 34 52.04 23.52 -47.20
CA ARG A 34 51.33 24.56 -46.46
C ARG A 34 49.99 24.03 -45.92
N VAL A 35 49.17 23.33 -46.72
CA VAL A 35 47.92 22.73 -46.19
C VAL A 35 48.21 21.81 -44.99
N ARG A 36 49.27 20.99 -45.03
CA ARG A 36 49.62 20.11 -43.91
C ARG A 36 49.93 20.88 -42.62
N GLU A 37 50.56 22.04 -42.74
CA GLU A 37 50.92 22.90 -41.62
C GLU A 37 49.70 23.64 -41.03
N HIS A 38 48.75 24.09 -41.87
CA HIS A 38 47.45 24.59 -41.41
C HIS A 38 46.62 23.52 -40.71
N MET A 39 46.61 22.28 -41.21
CA MET A 39 45.94 21.16 -40.55
C MET A 39 46.55 20.87 -39.16
N GLY A 40 47.88 20.95 -39.04
CA GLY A 40 48.57 20.82 -37.76
C GLY A 40 48.27 21.97 -36.78
N ALA A 41 48.20 23.20 -37.27
CA ALA A 41 47.87 24.37 -36.46
C ALA A 41 46.40 24.35 -35.99
N LEU A 42 45.46 23.95 -36.87
CA LEU A 42 44.06 23.74 -36.52
C LEU A 42 43.87 22.61 -35.50
N ARG A 43 44.64 21.52 -35.62
CA ARG A 43 44.62 20.44 -34.63
C ARG A 43 45.08 20.91 -33.26
N ARG A 44 46.19 21.65 -33.18
CA ARG A 44 46.67 22.25 -31.92
C ARG A 44 45.66 23.23 -31.33
N PHE A 45 45.08 24.11 -32.15
CA PHE A 45 44.02 25.01 -31.70
C PHE A 45 42.81 24.23 -31.16
N TYR A 46 42.39 23.14 -31.81
CA TYR A 46 41.26 22.33 -31.32
C TYR A 46 41.57 21.59 -30.01
N GLU A 47 42.78 21.06 -29.84
CA GLU A 47 43.18 20.31 -28.64
C GLU A 47 43.49 21.22 -27.44
N ASP A 48 44.07 22.41 -27.69
CA ASP A 48 44.50 23.34 -26.64
C ASP A 48 43.57 24.57 -26.49
N ALA A 49 42.44 24.65 -27.22
CA ALA A 49 41.49 25.79 -27.15
C ALA A 49 40.97 26.10 -25.74
N GLU A 50 40.98 25.11 -24.83
CA GLU A 50 40.49 25.26 -23.47
C GLU A 50 41.57 25.77 -22.49
N TRP A 51 42.82 25.95 -22.93
CA TRP A 51 43.96 26.34 -22.08
C TRP A 51 44.50 27.72 -22.48
N VAL A 52 44.65 28.62 -21.51
CA VAL A 52 45.20 29.97 -21.70
C VAL A 52 46.59 30.01 -21.08
N ASP A 53 47.63 30.21 -21.90
CA ASP A 53 49.00 30.37 -21.41
C ASP A 53 49.16 31.71 -20.68
N LEU A 54 49.45 31.64 -19.38
CA LEU A 54 49.64 32.82 -18.55
C LEU A 54 51.11 33.25 -18.45
N VAL A 55 52.05 32.49 -19.02
CA VAL A 55 53.50 32.71 -18.83
C VAL A 55 54.10 33.37 -20.06
N SER A 56 53.81 32.89 -21.27
CA SER A 56 54.38 33.45 -22.49
C SER A 56 53.84 34.84 -22.85
N GLU A 57 52.62 35.17 -22.41
CA GLU A 57 51.98 36.47 -22.67
C GLU A 57 52.59 37.63 -21.86
N HIS A 58 53.44 37.37 -20.87
CA HIS A 58 53.91 38.39 -19.92
C HIS A 58 55.39 38.76 -20.00
N ASN A 59 56.05 38.43 -21.11
CA ASN A 59 57.34 39.00 -21.51
C ASN A 59 58.42 38.99 -20.39
N GLY A 60 58.39 37.96 -19.52
CA GLY A 60 59.36 37.78 -18.43
C GLY A 60 59.06 38.53 -17.11
N SER A 61 57.82 38.97 -16.85
CA SER A 61 57.50 39.72 -15.61
C SER A 61 57.58 38.89 -14.32
N PHE A 62 57.46 37.57 -14.38
CA PHE A 62 57.64 36.65 -13.24
C PHE A 62 58.20 35.32 -13.76
N THR A 63 58.82 34.54 -12.86
CA THR A 63 59.33 33.19 -13.15
C THR A 63 58.62 32.18 -12.28
N LEU A 64 58.51 30.95 -12.78
CA LEU A 64 57.84 29.85 -12.10
C LEU A 64 58.85 28.72 -11.87
N SER A 65 58.98 28.29 -10.62
CA SER A 65 59.82 27.16 -10.25
C SER A 65 59.03 26.16 -9.43
N ARG A 66 59.42 24.89 -9.50
CA ARG A 66 58.84 23.84 -8.69
C ARG A 66 59.40 23.90 -7.27
N VAL A 67 58.53 23.83 -6.26
CA VAL A 67 58.95 23.69 -4.85
C VAL A 67 58.95 22.22 -4.45
N ASP A 68 57.83 21.53 -4.68
CA ASP A 68 57.68 20.12 -4.34
C ASP A 68 56.67 19.38 -5.25
N ALA A 69 56.09 18.27 -4.77
CA ALA A 69 55.10 17.48 -5.51
C ALA A 69 53.79 18.22 -5.78
N ASN A 70 53.39 19.12 -4.88
CA ASN A 70 52.09 19.75 -4.87
C ASN A 70 52.18 21.27 -4.99
N THR A 71 53.37 21.85 -4.88
CA THR A 71 53.54 23.30 -4.82
C THR A 71 54.51 23.80 -5.89
N PHE A 72 54.12 24.87 -6.58
CA PHE A 72 55.02 25.65 -7.43
C PHE A 72 55.10 27.10 -6.91
N ARG A 73 56.26 27.71 -7.11
CA ARG A 73 56.59 29.06 -6.67
C ARG A 73 56.54 30.02 -7.83
N VAL A 74 55.92 31.16 -7.57
CA VAL A 74 55.96 32.35 -8.40
C VAL A 74 56.99 33.30 -7.82
N THR A 75 58.11 33.47 -8.51
CA THR A 75 59.21 34.35 -8.13
C THR A 75 59.20 35.58 -9.02
N ASP A 76 59.18 36.77 -8.42
CA ASP A 76 59.26 38.03 -9.16
C ASP A 76 60.64 38.19 -9.83
N VAL A 77 60.69 38.68 -11.07
CA VAL A 77 61.98 38.92 -11.75
C VAL A 77 62.50 40.27 -11.29
N ALA A 78 63.74 40.28 -10.75
CA ALA A 78 64.36 41.42 -10.09
C ALA A 78 64.13 42.77 -10.83
N GLY A 79 63.29 43.64 -10.24
CA GLY A 79 63.07 44.98 -10.79
C GLY A 79 61.78 45.71 -10.42
N GLY A 80 60.78 45.07 -9.83
CA GLY A 80 59.58 45.79 -9.36
C GLY A 80 58.42 44.88 -8.98
N GLY A 81 58.18 44.80 -7.66
CA GLY A 81 57.16 43.99 -6.98
C GLY A 81 55.79 43.93 -7.65
N THR A 82 55.62 43.00 -8.57
CA THR A 82 54.30 42.73 -9.14
C THR A 82 53.74 41.48 -8.48
N ASN A 83 52.81 41.64 -7.54
CA ASN A 83 52.13 40.50 -6.94
C ASN A 83 51.33 39.75 -8.04
N ALA A 84 51.86 38.61 -8.48
CA ALA A 84 51.22 37.75 -9.47
C ALA A 84 50.25 36.73 -8.86
N SER A 85 50.07 36.70 -7.53
CA SER A 85 49.21 35.71 -6.85
C SER A 85 47.75 35.79 -7.30
N GLY A 86 47.26 36.99 -7.64
CA GLY A 86 45.91 37.20 -8.16
C GLY A 86 45.64 36.57 -9.54
N ARG A 87 46.68 36.09 -10.23
CA ARG A 87 46.56 35.41 -11.53
C ARG A 87 46.24 33.92 -11.40
N PHE A 88 46.36 33.38 -10.19
CA PHE A 88 46.13 31.97 -9.88
C PHE A 88 44.96 31.85 -8.88
N PRO A 89 43.71 32.11 -9.30
CA PRO A 89 42.57 32.03 -8.39
C PRO A 89 42.29 30.59 -7.95
N ALA A 90 41.85 30.45 -6.69
CA ALA A 90 41.48 29.17 -6.09
C ALA A 90 40.46 28.40 -6.93
N GLY A 91 40.62 27.08 -6.99
CA GLY A 91 39.72 26.15 -7.69
C GLY A 91 39.87 26.15 -9.21
N THR A 92 40.89 26.81 -9.75
CA THR A 92 41.15 26.82 -11.20
C THR A 92 42.08 25.68 -11.58
N TRP A 93 41.83 25.04 -12.72
CA TRP A 93 42.70 24.00 -13.26
C TRP A 93 43.91 24.62 -13.98
N VAL A 94 45.07 24.05 -13.71
CA VAL A 94 46.34 24.41 -14.34
C VAL A 94 46.94 23.19 -15.03
N LYS A 95 47.55 23.44 -16.19
CA LYS A 95 48.46 22.54 -16.89
C LYS A 95 49.86 23.14 -16.77
N LEU A 96 50.75 22.43 -16.09
CA LEU A 96 52.12 22.85 -15.82
C LEU A 96 53.07 22.05 -16.71
N THR A 97 53.85 22.70 -17.56
CA THR A 97 54.85 22.04 -18.38
C THR A 97 56.25 22.32 -17.82
N PHE A 98 56.91 21.27 -17.37
CA PHE A 98 58.26 21.32 -16.83
C PHE A 98 59.30 21.02 -17.92
N ALA A 99 60.53 21.51 -17.74
CA ALA A 99 61.60 21.30 -18.72
C ALA A 99 62.03 19.83 -18.87
N THR A 100 61.94 19.05 -17.79
CA THR A 100 62.46 17.67 -17.68
C THR A 100 61.35 16.71 -17.22
N SER A 101 60.50 17.12 -16.29
CA SER A 101 59.51 16.24 -15.64
C SER A 101 58.20 16.03 -16.41
N GLY A 102 58.03 16.63 -17.59
CA GLY A 102 56.81 16.47 -18.40
C GLY A 102 55.68 17.43 -18.01
N VAL A 103 54.42 17.01 -18.17
CA VAL A 103 53.23 17.86 -18.00
C VAL A 103 52.39 17.38 -16.81
N ILE A 104 52.14 18.25 -15.83
CA ILE A 104 51.21 17.98 -14.71
C ILE A 104 49.88 18.70 -14.94
N TYR A 105 48.78 18.05 -14.55
CA TYR A 105 47.48 18.68 -14.38
C TYR A 105 47.08 18.71 -12.92
N GLY A 106 46.54 19.83 -12.43
CA GLY A 106 46.02 19.93 -11.07
C GLY A 106 45.09 21.14 -10.90
N SER A 107 44.41 21.20 -9.77
CA SER A 107 43.58 22.34 -9.37
C SER A 107 44.27 23.15 -8.29
N ILE A 108 44.10 24.48 -8.28
CA ILE A 108 44.70 25.35 -7.25
C ILE A 108 43.86 25.23 -5.95
N ASP A 109 44.49 24.87 -4.84
CA ASP A 109 43.78 24.55 -3.59
C ASP A 109 43.20 25.79 -2.88
N GLY A 110 43.85 26.95 -3.04
CA GLY A 110 43.48 28.19 -2.38
C GLY A 110 44.05 29.44 -3.05
N THR A 111 43.58 30.62 -2.65
CA THR A 111 44.12 31.88 -3.16
C THR A 111 45.55 32.03 -2.64
N PRO A 112 46.58 32.12 -3.51
CA PRO A 112 47.96 32.13 -3.05
C PRO A 112 48.25 33.40 -2.25
N SER A 113 48.90 33.24 -1.09
CA SER A 113 49.36 34.36 -0.28
C SER A 113 50.71 34.85 -0.78
N TYR A 114 50.82 36.15 -1.07
CA TYR A 114 52.09 36.75 -1.48
C TYR A 114 52.95 37.11 -0.26
N SER A 115 54.17 36.56 -0.21
CA SER A 115 55.20 36.89 0.75
C SER A 115 56.45 37.34 0.01
N ALA A 116 56.63 38.66 -0.16
CA ALA A 116 57.72 39.22 -0.95
C ALA A 116 59.07 38.52 -0.64
N PRO A 117 59.81 38.01 -1.66
CA PRO A 117 59.61 38.21 -3.10
C PRO A 117 58.76 37.15 -3.84
N ASN A 118 58.16 36.19 -3.13
CA ASN A 118 57.60 34.97 -3.73
C ASN A 118 56.13 34.74 -3.34
N ALA A 119 55.39 34.00 -4.17
CA ALA A 119 54.12 33.39 -3.79
C ALA A 119 54.17 31.89 -4.09
N ASP A 120 53.84 31.06 -3.11
CA ASP A 120 53.73 29.61 -3.29
C ASP A 120 52.26 29.27 -3.59
N VAL A 121 52.04 28.48 -4.64
CA VAL A 121 50.72 28.05 -5.12
C VAL A 121 50.61 26.55 -4.92
N ASP A 122 49.70 26.17 -4.03
CA ASP A 122 49.43 24.77 -3.72
C ASP A 122 48.37 24.18 -4.66
N LEU A 123 48.61 22.93 -5.05
CA LEU A 123 47.74 22.16 -5.92
C LEU A 123 47.04 21.03 -5.17
N THR A 124 45.76 20.84 -5.48
CA THR A 124 44.94 19.68 -5.13
C THR A 124 44.40 19.00 -6.38
N GLU A 125 43.96 17.75 -6.23
CA GLU A 125 43.41 16.94 -7.33
C GLU A 125 44.38 16.79 -8.51
N ILE A 126 45.65 16.52 -8.21
CA ILE A 126 46.71 16.34 -9.21
C ILE A 126 46.45 15.07 -10.02
N VAL A 127 46.36 15.22 -11.34
CA VAL A 127 46.19 14.12 -12.31
C VAL A 127 47.45 14.03 -13.13
N ASP A 128 48.44 13.28 -12.64
CA ASP A 128 49.40 12.62 -13.52
C ASP A 128 50.05 11.38 -12.88
N ALA A 129 50.24 10.34 -13.69
CA ALA A 129 50.71 9.01 -13.33
C ALA A 129 52.25 8.91 -13.22
N ALA A 130 53.01 9.93 -13.64
CA ALA A 130 54.48 9.93 -13.62
C ALA A 130 55.11 10.37 -12.28
N TYR A 131 54.31 10.75 -11.28
CA TYR A 131 54.78 11.43 -10.06
C TYR A 131 54.83 10.54 -8.80
N ALA A 132 54.71 9.23 -8.96
CA ALA A 132 54.75 8.25 -7.87
C ALA A 132 56.18 7.83 -7.42
N THR A 133 57.24 8.53 -7.83
CA THR A 133 58.62 8.18 -7.41
C THR A 133 59.23 9.26 -6.51
N THR A 134 59.68 8.81 -5.33
CA THR A 134 60.02 9.56 -4.11
C THR A 134 61.30 10.40 -4.16
N THR A 135 61.80 10.78 -5.33
CA THR A 135 62.96 11.68 -5.39
C THR A 135 62.84 12.58 -6.61
N LEU A 136 62.19 13.71 -6.38
CA LEU A 136 62.06 14.78 -7.37
C LEU A 136 63.28 15.71 -7.23
N PRO A 137 63.84 16.22 -8.34
CA PRO A 137 64.97 17.15 -8.28
C PRO A 137 64.55 18.44 -7.56
N ALA A 138 65.46 19.01 -6.76
CA ALA A 138 65.24 20.29 -6.12
C ALA A 138 65.23 21.41 -7.18
N GLU A 139 64.15 22.20 -7.17
CA GLU A 139 63.96 23.44 -7.95
C GLU A 139 64.14 23.28 -9.47
N GLU A 140 63.08 22.81 -10.14
CA GLU A 140 63.00 22.72 -11.59
C GLU A 140 62.28 23.96 -12.17
N ALA A 141 62.79 24.52 -13.26
CA ALA A 141 62.12 25.62 -13.98
C ALA A 141 60.86 25.11 -14.71
N LEU A 142 59.76 25.86 -14.61
CA LEU A 142 58.58 25.65 -15.46
C LEU A 142 58.75 26.39 -16.79
N ASN A 143 58.46 25.70 -17.89
CA ASN A 143 58.45 26.27 -19.23
C ASN A 143 57.13 26.98 -19.56
N SER A 144 56.00 26.47 -19.07
CA SER A 144 54.70 27.14 -19.23
C SER A 144 53.70 26.73 -18.14
N VAL A 145 52.74 27.63 -17.88
CA VAL A 145 51.56 27.37 -17.06
C VAL A 145 50.34 27.86 -17.78
N GLU A 146 49.47 26.92 -18.12
CA GLU A 146 48.25 27.18 -18.86
C GLU A 146 47.05 26.99 -17.92
N VAL A 147 46.17 27.98 -17.86
CA VAL A 147 44.97 27.97 -17.02
C VAL A 147 43.76 27.60 -17.85
N TYR A 148 42.95 26.68 -17.32
CA TYR A 148 41.76 26.18 -18.00
C TYR A 148 40.67 27.27 -18.07
N SER A 149 40.18 27.60 -19.27
CA SER A 149 39.28 28.73 -19.53
C SER A 149 37.80 28.43 -19.31
N SER A 150 37.41 27.15 -19.17
CA SER A 150 36.03 26.75 -18.91
C SER A 150 35.92 26.01 -17.59
N ARG A 151 35.10 26.48 -16.65
CA ARG A 151 34.88 25.77 -15.38
C ARG A 151 34.15 24.46 -15.67
N ARG A 152 34.87 23.36 -15.93
CA ARG A 152 34.27 22.05 -16.24
C ARG A 152 33.29 21.69 -15.12
N VAL A 153 32.01 21.62 -15.46
CA VAL A 153 30.94 21.09 -14.60
C VAL A 153 31.15 19.57 -14.50
N ARG A 154 32.17 19.14 -13.74
CA ARG A 154 32.41 17.72 -13.46
C ARG A 154 32.19 17.35 -12.00
N SER A 155 32.00 18.31 -11.10
CA SER A 155 31.70 18.05 -9.69
C SER A 155 30.23 18.21 -9.30
N ALA A 156 29.37 18.73 -10.18
CA ALA A 156 27.94 18.94 -9.87
C ALA A 156 27.01 17.79 -10.30
N ALA A 157 27.47 16.85 -11.13
CA ALA A 157 26.67 15.69 -11.56
C ALA A 157 26.90 14.43 -10.70
N PHE A 158 27.91 14.43 -9.82
CA PHE A 158 28.09 13.45 -8.77
C PHE A 158 28.33 14.22 -7.46
N SER A 159 27.22 14.61 -6.83
CA SER A 159 27.22 15.15 -5.48
C SER A 159 28.04 14.26 -4.55
N LYS A 160 28.84 14.89 -3.70
CA LYS A 160 29.59 14.30 -2.58
C LYS A 160 28.70 13.24 -1.90
N ILE A 161 29.18 12.00 -1.90
CA ILE A 161 28.61 10.90 -1.12
C ILE A 161 28.39 11.42 0.30
N GLY A 162 27.15 11.35 0.79
CA GLY A 162 26.77 11.87 2.10
C GLY A 162 27.59 11.21 3.20
N THR A 163 28.63 11.87 3.67
CA THR A 163 29.35 11.47 4.87
C THR A 163 28.53 11.93 6.06
N THR A 164 27.96 10.99 6.81
CA THR A 164 27.32 11.28 8.09
C THR A 164 28.37 11.84 9.05
N THR A 165 28.22 13.11 9.40
CA THR A 165 29.01 13.79 10.44
C THR A 165 28.72 13.11 11.79
N GLY A 166 29.55 12.14 12.21
CA GLY A 166 29.41 11.53 13.53
C GLY A 166 30.14 10.22 13.82
N GLN A 167 30.73 9.52 12.84
CA GLN A 167 31.45 8.25 13.07
C GLN A 167 32.88 8.28 12.54
N ALA A 168 33.83 7.77 13.34
CA ALA A 168 35.24 7.63 12.99
C ALA A 168 35.67 6.14 13.12
N PRO A 169 36.18 5.50 12.05
CA PRO A 169 36.33 6.05 10.70
C PRO A 169 34.98 6.29 10.02
N GLN A 170 34.93 7.26 9.11
CA GLN A 170 33.75 7.49 8.29
C GLN A 170 33.52 6.26 7.41
N GLN A 171 32.47 5.51 7.69
CA GLN A 171 32.11 4.31 6.93
C GLN A 171 31.13 4.71 5.81
N VAL A 172 31.44 4.31 4.58
CA VAL A 172 30.43 4.24 3.51
C VAL A 172 29.40 3.22 3.97
N PRO A 173 28.07 3.49 3.92
CA PRO A 173 27.08 2.46 4.17
C PRO A 173 27.38 1.30 3.23
N THR A 174 27.91 0.21 3.77
CA THR A 174 28.27 -0.95 2.96
C THR A 174 26.99 -1.50 2.34
N ILE A 175 27.10 -2.20 1.22
CA ILE A 175 25.95 -2.84 0.59
C ILE A 175 25.22 -3.77 1.57
N ASP A 176 25.89 -4.23 2.63
CA ASP A 176 25.32 -5.03 3.72
C ASP A 176 24.41 -4.24 4.66
N LEU A 177 24.63 -2.93 4.86
CA LEU A 177 23.68 -2.06 5.58
C LEU A 177 22.42 -1.81 4.75
N LEU A 178 22.54 -1.66 3.41
CA LEU A 178 21.38 -1.54 2.52
C LEU A 178 20.62 -2.86 2.38
N LYS A 179 21.31 -4.00 2.34
CA LYS A 179 20.68 -5.33 2.32
C LYS A 179 19.81 -5.58 3.55
N GLY A 180 20.24 -5.14 4.74
CA GLY A 180 19.46 -5.30 5.97
C GLY A 180 18.10 -4.61 5.94
N HIS A 181 18.01 -3.45 5.28
CA HIS A 181 16.77 -2.65 5.20
C HIS A 181 15.92 -2.92 3.94
N VAL A 182 16.51 -3.47 2.87
CA VAL A 182 15.83 -3.68 1.57
C VAL A 182 15.50 -5.16 1.31
N LEU A 183 16.24 -6.11 1.90
CA LEU A 183 16.18 -7.53 1.53
C LEU A 183 15.84 -8.49 2.66
N LYS A 184 15.62 -8.00 3.89
CA LYS A 184 15.19 -8.86 4.99
C LYS A 184 13.85 -8.43 5.54
N ASP A 185 12.89 -9.33 5.41
CA ASP A 185 11.78 -9.45 6.34
C ASP A 185 12.36 -9.91 7.69
N GLU A 186 12.52 -8.96 8.63
CA GLU A 186 12.95 -9.23 10.01
C GLU A 186 11.75 -9.51 10.94
N GLY A 187 10.58 -9.86 10.39
CA GLY A 187 9.34 -10.00 11.14
C GLY A 187 8.63 -8.67 11.39
N ALA A 188 7.47 -8.75 12.04
CA ALA A 188 6.49 -7.67 12.15
C ALA A 188 7.11 -6.29 12.47
N GLY A 189 7.14 -5.41 11.47
CA GLY A 189 7.52 -4.00 11.59
C GLY A 189 9.00 -3.67 11.34
N GLY A 190 9.77 -4.59 10.73
CA GLY A 190 11.23 -4.45 10.55
C GLY A 190 11.74 -4.23 9.11
N GLY A 191 10.89 -4.18 8.09
CA GLY A 191 11.31 -4.00 6.70
C GLY A 191 10.33 -3.12 5.92
N ILE A 192 10.60 -2.90 4.63
CA ILE A 192 9.52 -2.66 3.68
C ILE A 192 8.81 -4.02 3.53
N ASP A 193 8.08 -4.44 4.55
CA ASP A 193 7.18 -5.57 4.46
C ASP A 193 6.00 -5.16 3.57
N ALA A 194 5.54 -6.11 2.75
CA ALA A 194 4.61 -5.85 1.66
C ALA A 194 3.25 -5.31 2.14
N ASP A 195 2.96 -5.35 3.44
CA ASP A 195 1.74 -4.86 4.09
C ASP A 195 1.74 -3.33 4.34
N GLN A 196 2.90 -2.67 4.33
CA GLN A 196 3.02 -1.21 4.49
C GLN A 196 3.18 -0.43 3.18
N LEU A 197 3.43 -1.09 2.04
CA LEU A 197 3.88 -0.40 0.82
C LEU A 197 2.74 0.12 -0.08
N ASP A 198 1.52 -0.42 -0.02
CA ASP A 198 0.42 0.08 -0.84
C ASP A 198 -0.89 0.37 -0.08
N GLY A 199 -1.08 -0.15 1.13
CA GLY A 199 -2.37 -0.03 1.85
C GLY A 199 -3.56 -0.69 1.13
N GLU A 200 -3.41 -1.03 -0.15
CA GLU A 200 -4.37 -1.68 -1.00
C GLU A 200 -4.40 -3.18 -0.77
N HIS A 201 -3.29 -3.84 -0.42
CA HIS A 201 -3.33 -5.27 -0.09
C HIS A 201 -4.10 -5.55 1.20
N LYS A 202 -3.95 -4.74 2.25
CA LYS A 202 -4.76 -4.90 3.48
C LYS A 202 -6.24 -4.63 3.22
N ALA A 203 -6.55 -3.57 2.46
CA ALA A 203 -7.92 -3.29 2.04
C ALA A 203 -8.49 -4.39 1.10
N TYR A 204 -7.65 -5.03 0.28
CA TYR A 204 -8.04 -6.16 -0.57
C TYR A 204 -8.34 -7.41 0.25
N PHE A 205 -7.55 -7.71 1.28
CA PHE A 205 -7.85 -8.84 2.16
C PHE A 205 -9.07 -8.58 3.04
N GLU A 206 -9.24 -7.36 3.56
CA GLU A 206 -10.44 -6.99 4.33
C GLU A 206 -11.69 -6.95 3.45
N SER A 207 -11.60 -6.47 2.21
CA SER A 207 -12.73 -6.49 1.26
C SER A 207 -13.06 -7.90 0.76
N ARG A 208 -12.07 -8.76 0.52
CA ARG A 208 -12.28 -10.17 0.19
C ARG A 208 -12.84 -10.95 1.39
N ASP A 209 -12.39 -10.67 2.61
CA ASP A 209 -12.97 -11.27 3.83
C ASP A 209 -14.42 -10.79 4.05
N LEU A 210 -14.71 -9.52 3.75
CA LEU A 210 -16.07 -8.98 3.68
C LEU A 210 -16.90 -9.58 2.54
N GLU A 211 -16.30 -10.12 1.48
CA GLU A 211 -17.01 -10.80 0.39
C GLU A 211 -17.32 -12.27 0.74
N VAL A 212 -16.48 -12.91 1.57
CA VAL A 212 -16.59 -14.34 1.91
C VAL A 212 -17.38 -14.59 3.20
N HIS A 213 -17.17 -13.83 4.28
CA HIS A 213 -17.72 -14.14 5.61
C HIS A 213 -18.85 -13.21 6.07
N GLN A 214 -19.80 -12.90 5.19
CA GLN A 214 -20.98 -12.10 5.57
C GLN A 214 -22.00 -12.94 6.33
N ASN A 215 -22.56 -12.33 7.38
CA ASN A 215 -23.73 -12.90 8.04
C ASN A 215 -24.97 -12.74 7.14
N LEU A 216 -25.60 -13.85 6.80
CA LEU A 216 -26.82 -13.89 5.99
C LEU A 216 -28.09 -13.87 6.83
N LEU A 217 -28.00 -13.99 8.15
CA LEU A 217 -29.15 -13.94 9.04
C LEU A 217 -29.54 -12.49 9.33
N SER A 218 -30.77 -12.12 8.99
CA SER A 218 -31.32 -10.82 9.37
C SER A 218 -31.53 -10.76 10.90
N ASN A 219 -31.26 -9.60 11.47
CA ASN A 219 -31.46 -9.34 12.90
C ASN A 219 -30.80 -10.36 13.85
N GLY A 220 -29.65 -10.97 13.48
CA GLY A 220 -28.96 -11.94 14.33
C GLY A 220 -28.41 -11.38 15.66
N SER A 221 -28.28 -10.05 15.77
CA SER A 221 -27.95 -9.34 17.02
C SER A 221 -29.17 -8.90 17.83
N PHE A 222 -30.39 -9.18 17.33
CA PHE A 222 -31.67 -8.87 17.97
C PHE A 222 -31.85 -7.38 18.33
N LEU A 223 -31.30 -6.49 17.50
CA LEU A 223 -31.39 -5.04 17.68
C LEU A 223 -32.77 -4.48 17.32
N THR A 224 -33.37 -5.00 16.26
CA THR A 224 -34.71 -4.62 15.81
C THR A 224 -35.72 -5.57 16.44
N TRP A 225 -36.93 -5.10 16.75
CA TRP A 225 -38.10 -5.91 17.09
C TRP A 225 -39.37 -5.09 16.88
N SER A 226 -39.97 -5.24 15.70
CA SER A 226 -41.18 -4.49 15.33
C SER A 226 -42.48 -5.08 15.90
N ARG A 227 -42.48 -6.38 16.23
CA ARG A 227 -43.66 -7.14 16.67
C ARG A 227 -43.95 -7.05 18.17
N GLY A 228 -43.32 -6.12 18.88
CA GLY A 228 -43.39 -6.01 20.34
C GLY A 228 -42.32 -6.85 21.03
N THR A 229 -41.93 -6.43 22.25
CA THR A 229 -40.77 -7.01 22.96
C THR A 229 -41.07 -8.10 23.99
N SER A 230 -42.32 -8.54 24.04
CA SER A 230 -42.76 -9.77 24.68
C SER A 230 -43.78 -10.42 23.75
N ILE A 231 -43.63 -11.71 23.51
CA ILE A 231 -44.49 -12.57 22.68
C ILE A 231 -44.85 -13.77 23.57
N GLU A 232 -46.11 -13.81 23.97
CA GLU A 232 -46.70 -14.75 24.93
C GLU A 232 -48.08 -15.19 24.38
N ALA A 233 -48.78 -16.12 25.03
CA ALA A 233 -50.10 -16.57 24.55
C ALA A 233 -51.13 -15.44 24.42
N GLY A 234 -51.04 -14.41 25.27
CA GLY A 234 -52.00 -13.31 25.34
C GLY A 234 -51.67 -12.09 24.47
N THR A 235 -50.54 -12.07 23.76
CA THR A 235 -50.11 -10.91 22.96
C THR A 235 -50.71 -10.93 21.54
N THR A 236 -50.73 -9.78 20.86
CA THR A 236 -51.27 -9.67 19.48
C THR A 236 -50.55 -10.60 18.49
N PHE A 237 -49.23 -10.69 18.61
CA PHE A 237 -48.44 -11.75 18.00
C PHE A 237 -48.25 -12.81 19.07
N THR A 238 -48.82 -14.00 18.87
CA THR A 238 -48.83 -15.06 19.88
C THR A 238 -47.58 -15.93 19.78
N ASN A 239 -47.23 -16.58 20.89
CA ASN A 239 -46.15 -17.57 20.99
C ASN A 239 -46.50 -18.95 20.39
N ALA A 240 -47.42 -18.99 19.42
CA ALA A 240 -47.85 -20.22 18.74
C ALA A 240 -46.74 -20.75 17.81
N ASP A 241 -46.78 -22.06 17.57
CA ASP A 241 -45.83 -22.73 16.69
C ASP A 241 -45.95 -22.22 15.24
N GLY A 242 -44.82 -22.08 14.55
CA GLY A 242 -44.74 -21.55 13.18
C GLY A 242 -45.00 -20.04 13.05
N ASN A 243 -45.26 -19.31 14.13
CA ASN A 243 -45.43 -17.86 14.07
C ASN A 243 -44.09 -17.13 13.92
N ALA A 244 -44.13 -16.00 13.21
CA ALA A 244 -43.00 -15.10 13.12
C ALA A 244 -42.75 -14.39 14.47
N CYS A 245 -41.51 -14.41 14.93
CA CYS A 245 -41.00 -13.65 16.05
C CYS A 245 -39.75 -12.88 15.64
N ALA A 246 -39.32 -11.93 16.45
CA ALA A 246 -38.05 -11.25 16.23
C ALA A 246 -37.78 -10.67 14.82
N ASP A 247 -38.84 -10.12 14.21
CA ASP A 247 -38.92 -9.72 12.81
C ASP A 247 -39.04 -10.93 11.85
N ASP A 248 -37.92 -11.45 11.34
CA ASP A 248 -37.89 -12.53 10.32
C ASP A 248 -37.63 -13.93 10.90
N TRP A 249 -37.49 -14.06 12.21
CA TRP A 249 -37.33 -15.38 12.85
C TRP A 249 -38.70 -16.06 12.97
N THR A 250 -38.71 -17.38 13.02
CA THR A 250 -39.91 -18.21 13.15
C THR A 250 -39.78 -19.08 14.38
N ILE A 251 -40.85 -19.11 15.17
CA ILE A 251 -41.00 -19.98 16.34
C ILE A 251 -41.16 -21.42 15.84
N ALA A 252 -40.43 -22.35 16.44
CA ALA A 252 -40.62 -23.77 16.23
C ALA A 252 -40.69 -24.47 17.59
N THR A 253 -41.85 -25.00 17.96
CA THR A 253 -42.10 -25.59 19.29
C THR A 253 -42.94 -26.85 19.22
N ASP A 254 -42.83 -27.71 20.24
CA ASP A 254 -43.66 -28.92 20.37
C ASP A 254 -45.10 -28.57 20.82
N GLY A 255 -45.81 -27.91 19.91
CA GLY A 255 -47.12 -27.30 20.10
C GLY A 255 -47.06 -25.83 20.52
N ASP A 256 -48.24 -25.22 20.63
CA ASP A 256 -48.40 -23.82 21.02
C ASP A 256 -48.12 -23.61 22.51
N ASP A 257 -47.73 -22.37 22.86
CA ASP A 257 -47.61 -21.90 24.25
C ASP A 257 -46.67 -22.74 25.12
N ARG A 258 -45.53 -23.16 24.54
CA ARG A 258 -44.48 -23.89 25.28
C ARG A 258 -43.40 -22.98 25.84
N PHE A 259 -43.10 -21.91 25.11
CA PHE A 259 -42.10 -20.93 25.49
C PHE A 259 -42.62 -19.52 25.24
N ASP A 260 -42.29 -18.61 26.14
CA ASP A 260 -42.48 -17.18 25.97
C ASP A 260 -41.21 -16.53 25.43
N TYR A 261 -41.36 -15.60 24.51
CA TYR A 261 -40.25 -14.99 23.79
C TYR A 261 -40.15 -13.50 24.12
N SER A 262 -38.96 -13.04 24.51
CA SER A 262 -38.76 -11.64 24.90
C SER A 262 -37.35 -11.12 24.57
N ARG A 263 -37.22 -9.80 24.46
CA ARG A 263 -35.92 -9.14 24.24
C ARG A 263 -35.42 -8.75 25.59
N VAL A 264 -34.18 -9.06 25.86
CA VAL A 264 -33.52 -8.63 27.08
C VAL A 264 -32.19 -7.97 26.76
N ALA A 265 -31.71 -7.12 27.65
CA ALA A 265 -30.34 -6.66 27.57
C ALA A 265 -29.41 -7.87 27.72
N ALA A 266 -28.45 -8.05 26.80
CA ALA A 266 -27.56 -9.21 26.82
C ALA A 266 -26.61 -9.20 28.05
N GLY A 267 -26.36 -8.00 28.59
CA GLY A 267 -25.38 -7.74 29.62
C GLY A 267 -23.97 -7.62 29.04
N LYS A 268 -23.05 -7.00 29.78
CA LYS A 268 -21.62 -6.99 29.44
C LYS A 268 -20.95 -8.11 30.24
N ALA A 269 -20.49 -9.15 29.57
CA ALA A 269 -19.71 -10.23 30.16
C ALA A 269 -18.50 -10.52 29.25
N ASP A 270 -17.37 -10.88 29.84
CA ASP A 270 -16.08 -10.99 29.14
C ASP A 270 -16.07 -11.97 27.96
N SER A 271 -16.97 -12.96 27.96
CA SER A 271 -17.12 -13.97 26.90
C SER A 271 -18.17 -13.62 25.84
N LEU A 272 -18.90 -12.52 26.01
CA LEU A 272 -19.87 -12.04 25.04
C LEU A 272 -19.32 -10.78 24.33
N PRO A 273 -19.08 -10.81 23.01
CA PRO A 273 -18.79 -9.61 22.22
C PRO A 273 -19.87 -8.55 22.42
N ASN A 274 -19.58 -7.26 22.19
CA ASN A 274 -20.42 -6.11 22.53
C ASN A 274 -21.88 -6.09 21.96
N PHE A 275 -22.71 -7.06 22.32
CA PHE A 275 -24.12 -7.18 21.98
C PHE A 275 -24.94 -6.43 23.02
N VAL A 276 -25.87 -5.60 22.53
CA VAL A 276 -26.75 -4.82 23.40
C VAL A 276 -27.92 -5.68 23.88
N TYR A 277 -28.47 -6.49 22.99
CA TYR A 277 -29.68 -7.28 23.22
C TYR A 277 -29.45 -8.77 22.95
N ALA A 278 -30.30 -9.58 23.56
CA ALA A 278 -30.39 -11.02 23.37
C ALA A 278 -31.86 -11.42 23.19
N PHE A 279 -32.05 -12.48 22.42
CA PHE A 279 -33.31 -13.21 22.31
C PHE A 279 -33.44 -14.13 23.51
N LYS A 280 -34.57 -14.06 24.22
CA LYS A 280 -34.82 -14.90 25.39
C LYS A 280 -36.06 -15.76 25.17
N MET A 281 -35.91 -17.05 25.43
CA MET A 281 -36.98 -18.03 25.57
C MET A 281 -37.16 -18.36 27.04
N ILE A 282 -38.39 -18.34 27.55
CA ILE A 282 -38.74 -18.77 28.91
C ILE A 282 -39.70 -19.94 28.81
N ALA A 283 -39.45 -21.03 29.51
CA ALA A 283 -40.37 -22.16 29.58
C ALA A 283 -41.68 -21.80 30.33
N VAL A 284 -42.84 -22.03 29.69
CA VAL A 284 -44.18 -21.75 30.27
C VAL A 284 -44.74 -22.96 31.04
N GLY A 285 -44.23 -24.14 30.75
CA GLY A 285 -44.52 -25.39 31.45
C GLY A 285 -43.27 -26.25 31.62
N THR A 286 -43.44 -27.55 31.81
CA THR A 286 -42.32 -28.49 31.89
C THR A 286 -42.32 -29.44 30.69
N ILE A 287 -41.14 -29.95 30.33
CA ILE A 287 -40.87 -31.04 29.36
C ILE A 287 -41.39 -30.87 27.92
N HIS A 288 -40.90 -29.86 27.19
CA HIS A 288 -41.08 -29.75 25.74
C HIS A 288 -39.76 -29.41 25.03
N LYS A 289 -39.73 -29.57 23.70
CA LYS A 289 -38.64 -29.06 22.88
C LYS A 289 -39.11 -27.83 22.13
N GLY A 290 -38.17 -26.96 21.81
CA GLY A 290 -38.49 -25.73 21.11
C GLY A 290 -37.26 -24.93 20.75
N GLY A 291 -37.43 -24.00 19.84
CA GLY A 291 -36.35 -23.21 19.29
C GLY A 291 -36.85 -22.13 18.36
N VAL A 292 -35.90 -21.61 17.59
CA VAL A 292 -36.16 -20.61 16.56
C VAL A 292 -35.40 -20.95 15.30
N SER A 293 -36.03 -20.65 14.17
CA SER A 293 -35.42 -20.78 12.86
C SER A 293 -35.48 -19.45 12.11
N GLN A 294 -34.58 -19.26 11.16
CA GLN A 294 -34.72 -18.21 10.17
C GLN A 294 -34.45 -18.80 8.79
N VAL A 295 -35.40 -18.57 7.88
CA VAL A 295 -35.30 -18.97 6.49
C VAL A 295 -34.55 -17.89 5.71
N VAL A 296 -33.46 -18.30 5.06
CA VAL A 296 -32.70 -17.50 4.12
C VAL A 296 -33.18 -17.85 2.71
N THR A 297 -33.83 -16.87 2.07
CA THR A 297 -34.52 -17.06 0.79
C THR A 297 -33.55 -17.10 -0.40
N ASP A 298 -34.05 -17.58 -1.53
CA ASP A 298 -33.34 -17.80 -2.80
C ASP A 298 -32.32 -16.74 -3.23
N LEU A 299 -32.65 -15.45 -3.06
CA LEU A 299 -31.75 -14.37 -3.43
C LEU A 299 -30.51 -14.31 -2.52
N VAL A 300 -30.69 -14.55 -1.23
CA VAL A 300 -29.65 -14.42 -0.20
C VAL A 300 -28.88 -15.73 -0.03
N SER A 301 -29.56 -16.88 -0.14
CA SER A 301 -28.97 -18.21 0.01
C SER A 301 -27.95 -18.54 -1.10
N ARG A 302 -28.09 -17.92 -2.27
CA ARG A 302 -27.29 -18.24 -3.47
C ARG A 302 -25.78 -18.12 -3.25
N SER A 303 -25.30 -17.20 -2.41
CA SER A 303 -23.87 -17.08 -2.12
C SER A 303 -23.32 -18.33 -1.41
N ILE A 304 -24.06 -18.88 -0.44
CA ILE A 304 -23.73 -20.14 0.22
C ILE A 304 -23.80 -21.31 -0.75
N VAL A 305 -24.88 -21.39 -1.56
CA VAL A 305 -25.08 -22.51 -2.48
C VAL A 305 -23.98 -22.56 -3.55
N GLN A 306 -23.54 -21.41 -4.06
CA GLN A 306 -22.44 -21.33 -5.02
C GLN A 306 -21.08 -21.67 -4.41
N ASN A 307 -20.86 -21.31 -3.14
CA ASN A 307 -19.65 -21.69 -2.42
C ASN A 307 -19.64 -23.19 -2.05
N GLY A 308 -20.82 -23.76 -1.78
CA GLY A 308 -21.02 -25.15 -1.40
C GLY A 308 -20.69 -25.47 0.06
N LYS A 309 -20.27 -24.47 0.85
CA LYS A 309 -19.93 -24.60 2.27
C LYS A 309 -20.58 -23.52 3.12
N ALA A 310 -21.03 -23.92 4.31
CA ALA A 310 -21.67 -23.03 5.27
C ALA A 310 -21.22 -23.28 6.71
N CYS A 311 -21.32 -22.20 7.48
CA CYS A 311 -20.98 -22.14 8.89
C CYS A 311 -22.10 -21.43 9.65
N LEU A 312 -22.53 -21.98 10.78
CA LEU A 312 -23.53 -21.38 11.68
C LEU A 312 -22.92 -21.21 13.08
N SER A 313 -23.03 -20.02 13.65
CA SER A 313 -22.59 -19.76 15.03
C SER A 313 -23.55 -18.84 15.79
N PHE A 314 -23.54 -18.96 17.10
CA PHE A 314 -24.31 -18.09 18.00
C PHE A 314 -23.71 -18.14 19.40
N TYR A 315 -24.04 -17.14 20.23
CA TYR A 315 -23.77 -17.18 21.66
C TYR A 315 -25.01 -17.63 22.39
N ALA A 316 -24.85 -18.49 23.39
CA ALA A 316 -25.95 -18.88 24.26
C ALA A 316 -25.55 -18.99 25.74
N ARG A 317 -26.56 -18.83 26.59
CA ARG A 317 -26.51 -19.13 28.03
C ARG A 317 -27.90 -19.47 28.55
N THR A 318 -27.94 -20.00 29.77
CA THR A 318 -29.16 -20.17 30.56
C THR A 318 -29.15 -19.30 31.83
N ASN A 319 -30.22 -19.34 32.61
CA ASN A 319 -30.40 -18.63 33.88
C ASN A 319 -29.52 -19.23 35.01
N SER A 320 -29.25 -20.54 35.01
CA SER A 320 -28.39 -21.19 36.01
C SER A 320 -27.72 -22.47 35.47
N GLY A 321 -26.47 -22.76 35.86
CA GLY A 321 -25.74 -23.96 35.42
C GLY A 321 -26.06 -25.25 36.20
N GLY A 322 -27.26 -25.38 36.77
CA GLY A 322 -27.66 -26.49 37.66
C GLY A 322 -28.64 -27.48 37.03
N GLY A 323 -28.80 -28.67 37.64
CA GLY A 323 -29.50 -29.84 37.09
C GLY A 323 -31.02 -29.74 36.87
N SER A 324 -31.56 -28.54 36.76
CA SER A 324 -32.94 -28.32 36.33
C SER A 324 -33.10 -27.09 35.42
N ALA A 325 -32.03 -26.58 34.82
CA ALA A 325 -32.09 -25.52 33.82
C ALA A 325 -32.02 -26.10 32.40
N ILE A 326 -32.21 -25.25 31.39
CA ILE A 326 -32.00 -25.62 29.99
C ILE A 326 -30.49 -25.78 29.74
N GLY A 327 -30.01 -27.02 29.83
CA GLY A 327 -28.59 -27.37 29.76
C GLY A 327 -28.15 -27.98 28.43
N ARG A 328 -29.09 -28.26 27.51
CA ARG A 328 -28.83 -28.94 26.24
C ARG A 328 -29.45 -28.22 25.06
N ALA A 329 -28.64 -27.97 24.04
CA ALA A 329 -29.09 -27.36 22.80
C ALA A 329 -28.32 -27.93 21.60
N HIS A 330 -28.85 -27.67 20.43
CA HIS A 330 -28.22 -27.96 19.15
C HIS A 330 -28.49 -26.82 18.17
N CYS A 331 -27.74 -26.82 17.07
CA CYS A 331 -28.12 -26.09 15.88
C CYS A 331 -27.97 -26.94 14.63
N ALA A 332 -28.66 -26.55 13.56
CA ALA A 332 -28.65 -27.23 12.29
C ALA A 332 -28.82 -26.24 11.13
N ILE A 333 -28.38 -26.68 9.95
CA ILE A 333 -28.64 -26.02 8.68
C ILE A 333 -29.50 -26.94 7.83
N TYR A 334 -30.71 -26.50 7.51
CA TYR A 334 -31.61 -27.21 6.62
C TYR A 334 -31.60 -26.56 5.25
N HIS A 335 -31.85 -27.35 4.21
CA HIS A 335 -32.04 -26.85 2.86
C HIS A 335 -33.40 -27.27 2.31
N SER A 336 -33.89 -26.50 1.36
CA SER A 336 -35.07 -26.82 0.57
C SER A 336 -34.79 -26.64 -0.90
N ILE A 337 -35.33 -27.54 -1.71
CA ILE A 337 -35.38 -27.41 -3.18
C ILE A 337 -36.69 -26.78 -3.67
N ALA A 338 -37.62 -26.46 -2.75
CA ALA A 338 -38.85 -25.77 -3.07
C ALA A 338 -38.62 -24.25 -3.07
N ALA A 339 -39.24 -23.53 -4.00
CA ALA A 339 -39.16 -22.07 -4.05
C ALA A 339 -39.85 -21.39 -2.85
N SER A 340 -40.87 -22.03 -2.28
CA SER A 340 -41.60 -21.56 -1.11
C SER A 340 -41.80 -22.72 -0.13
N PRO A 341 -40.77 -23.02 0.70
CA PRO A 341 -40.91 -24.01 1.75
C PRO A 341 -41.80 -23.50 2.89
N PRO A 342 -42.30 -24.39 3.77
CA PRO A 342 -42.97 -23.99 5.00
C PRO A 342 -42.05 -23.13 5.87
N ASN A 343 -42.60 -22.13 6.57
CA ASN A 343 -41.83 -21.30 7.50
C ASN A 343 -41.34 -22.10 8.71
N ASP A 344 -42.15 -23.06 9.18
CA ASP A 344 -41.72 -24.00 10.20
C ASP A 344 -40.88 -25.12 9.59
N VAL A 345 -39.67 -25.24 10.11
CA VAL A 345 -38.67 -26.21 9.65
C VAL A 345 -38.83 -27.59 10.29
N VAL A 346 -39.64 -27.72 11.35
CA VAL A 346 -39.84 -28.96 12.09
C VAL A 346 -41.15 -29.64 11.69
N GLY A 347 -41.12 -30.95 11.45
CA GLY A 347 -42.31 -31.74 11.17
C GLY A 347 -42.75 -32.56 12.36
N THR A 348 -41.80 -33.12 13.12
CA THR A 348 -42.10 -33.88 14.33
C THR A 348 -40.96 -33.76 15.33
N TRP A 349 -41.31 -33.45 16.58
CA TRP A 349 -40.38 -33.41 17.69
C TRP A 349 -40.09 -34.83 18.20
N GLY A 350 -38.82 -35.23 18.15
CA GLY A 350 -38.33 -36.47 18.77
C GLY A 350 -38.13 -36.34 20.28
N VAL A 351 -37.75 -37.44 20.93
CA VAL A 351 -37.38 -37.44 22.36
C VAL A 351 -36.08 -36.64 22.60
N GLN A 352 -35.74 -36.40 23.87
CA GLN A 352 -34.45 -35.79 24.25
C GLN A 352 -33.26 -36.61 23.71
N GLY A 353 -32.25 -35.93 23.17
CA GLY A 353 -31.07 -36.57 22.56
C GLY A 353 -31.28 -37.02 21.12
N VAL A 354 -32.47 -36.82 20.55
CA VAL A 354 -32.80 -37.16 19.17
C VAL A 354 -33.17 -35.89 18.42
N ALA A 355 -32.51 -35.64 17.29
CA ALA A 355 -32.83 -34.50 16.43
C ALA A 355 -34.31 -34.54 15.98
N PRO A 356 -34.99 -33.38 15.87
CA PRO A 356 -36.32 -33.33 15.29
C PRO A 356 -36.30 -33.74 13.81
N GLU A 357 -37.40 -34.33 13.34
CA GLU A 357 -37.57 -34.65 11.92
C GLU A 357 -37.96 -33.37 11.17
N PRO A 358 -37.28 -33.02 10.05
CA PRO A 358 -37.63 -31.84 9.26
C PRO A 358 -39.06 -31.89 8.71
N ASN A 359 -39.70 -30.72 8.58
CA ASN A 359 -41.01 -30.61 7.96
C ASN A 359 -40.93 -31.00 6.46
N ALA A 360 -42.04 -31.47 5.91
CA ALA A 360 -42.13 -31.80 4.49
C ALA A 360 -41.77 -30.56 3.63
N GLY A 361 -40.68 -30.67 2.86
CA GLY A 361 -40.11 -29.56 2.09
C GLY A 361 -38.74 -29.10 2.60
N TRP A 362 -38.34 -29.52 3.78
CA TRP A 362 -36.99 -29.31 4.33
C TRP A 362 -36.20 -30.61 4.36
N THR A 363 -34.88 -30.49 4.27
CA THR A 363 -33.93 -31.60 4.42
C THR A 363 -32.78 -31.15 5.30
N GLN A 364 -32.44 -31.93 6.32
CA GLN A 364 -31.32 -31.63 7.21
C GLN A 364 -29.99 -31.84 6.49
N THR A 365 -29.17 -30.80 6.42
CA THR A 365 -27.87 -30.82 5.72
C THR A 365 -26.70 -30.94 6.68
N GLY A 366 -26.80 -30.29 7.83
CA GLY A 366 -25.81 -30.32 8.89
C GLY A 366 -26.46 -30.17 10.25
N ILE A 367 -25.88 -30.80 11.25
CA ILE A 367 -26.32 -30.74 12.65
C ILE A 367 -25.09 -30.69 13.56
N SER A 368 -25.16 -29.86 14.60
CA SER A 368 -24.09 -29.76 15.59
C SER A 368 -24.02 -31.00 16.48
N SER A 369 -22.87 -31.19 17.14
CA SER A 369 -22.83 -32.01 18.34
C SER A 369 -23.68 -31.39 19.45
N LEU A 370 -24.04 -32.19 20.47
CA LEU A 370 -24.79 -31.73 21.63
C LEU A 370 -24.01 -30.65 22.38
N PHE A 371 -24.61 -29.47 22.55
CA PHE A 371 -24.03 -28.39 23.31
C PHE A 371 -24.42 -28.48 24.79
N SER A 372 -23.45 -28.21 25.67
CA SER A 372 -23.68 -28.06 27.11
C SER A 372 -23.82 -26.57 27.43
N ILE A 373 -25.07 -26.14 27.68
CA ILE A 373 -25.38 -24.74 27.98
C ILE A 373 -25.21 -24.48 29.47
N THR A 374 -24.58 -23.35 29.81
CA THR A 374 -24.34 -22.94 31.20
C THR A 374 -24.82 -21.52 31.44
N SER A 375 -24.67 -21.00 32.67
CA SER A 375 -25.01 -19.62 33.01
C SER A 375 -24.08 -18.57 32.38
N THR A 376 -22.98 -18.99 31.74
CA THR A 376 -22.00 -18.11 31.13
C THR A 376 -22.18 -18.08 29.62
N TRP A 377 -22.19 -16.89 29.03
CA TRP A 377 -22.20 -16.72 27.58
C TRP A 377 -21.06 -17.50 26.95
N THR A 378 -21.40 -18.45 26.07
CA THR A 378 -20.44 -19.28 25.35
C THR A 378 -20.81 -19.26 23.87
N ARG A 379 -19.80 -19.19 23.00
CA ARG A 379 -20.01 -19.31 21.56
C ARG A 379 -20.12 -20.79 21.19
N PHE A 380 -21.17 -21.12 20.45
CA PHE A 380 -21.38 -22.45 19.88
C PHE A 380 -21.37 -22.35 18.36
N ASP A 381 -20.93 -23.42 17.71
CA ASP A 381 -20.73 -23.44 16.27
C ASP A 381 -21.07 -24.79 15.62
N LEU A 382 -21.38 -24.69 14.33
CA LEU A 382 -21.51 -25.76 13.38
C LEU A 382 -20.74 -25.29 12.13
N SER A 383 -19.54 -25.84 11.93
CA SER A 383 -18.62 -25.46 10.86
C SER A 383 -18.52 -26.53 9.75
N ASP A 384 -18.02 -26.13 8.59
CA ASP A 384 -17.75 -26.99 7.42
C ASP A 384 -18.95 -27.83 6.95
N VAL A 385 -20.17 -27.26 6.98
CA VAL A 385 -21.36 -27.94 6.45
C VAL A 385 -21.36 -27.89 4.94
N THR A 386 -21.52 -29.06 4.30
CA THR A 386 -21.59 -29.15 2.83
C THR A 386 -23.01 -28.88 2.35
N ILE A 387 -23.19 -27.86 1.53
CA ILE A 387 -24.50 -27.46 0.99
C ILE A 387 -24.66 -27.99 -0.43
N PRO A 388 -25.77 -28.68 -0.76
CA PRO A 388 -26.00 -29.17 -2.11
C PRO A 388 -26.27 -28.03 -3.08
N ASP A 389 -25.78 -28.17 -4.32
CA ASP A 389 -25.98 -27.22 -5.41
C ASP A 389 -27.45 -27.07 -5.84
N THR A 390 -28.29 -28.05 -5.51
CA THR A 390 -29.74 -28.02 -5.75
C THR A 390 -30.52 -27.21 -4.72
N ALA A 391 -29.90 -26.74 -3.64
CA ALA A 391 -30.59 -25.95 -2.62
C ALA A 391 -31.06 -24.61 -3.19
N ILE A 392 -32.34 -24.28 -2.95
CA ILE A 392 -32.92 -22.97 -3.29
C ILE A 392 -32.99 -22.13 -2.02
N ASN A 393 -33.56 -22.66 -0.95
CA ASN A 393 -33.69 -21.96 0.33
C ASN A 393 -32.89 -22.68 1.41
N LEU A 394 -32.37 -21.92 2.37
CA LEU A 394 -31.66 -22.45 3.53
C LEU A 394 -32.38 -22.01 4.80
N ALA A 395 -32.22 -22.76 5.88
CA ALA A 395 -32.69 -22.32 7.20
C ALA A 395 -31.63 -22.60 8.25
N ALA A 396 -31.35 -21.58 9.06
CA ALA A 396 -30.58 -21.74 10.30
C ALA A 396 -31.56 -22.06 11.42
N PHE A 397 -31.34 -23.17 12.12
CA PHE A 397 -32.21 -23.63 13.20
C PHE A 397 -31.41 -23.82 14.48
N ILE A 398 -31.90 -23.25 15.59
CA ILE A 398 -31.31 -23.36 16.92
C ILE A 398 -32.41 -23.81 17.88
N TRP A 399 -32.19 -24.91 18.60
CA TRP A 399 -33.21 -25.47 19.48
C TRP A 399 -32.67 -26.04 20.79
N ILE A 400 -33.57 -26.16 21.74
CA ILE A 400 -33.39 -26.79 23.04
C ILE A 400 -33.59 -28.30 22.89
N ASP A 401 -32.55 -29.06 23.20
CA ASP A 401 -32.58 -30.53 23.24
C ASP A 401 -32.56 -31.04 24.69
N ASP A 402 -33.28 -30.33 25.54
CA ASP A 402 -33.44 -30.64 26.94
C ASP A 402 -34.91 -30.86 27.26
N THR A 403 -35.22 -31.84 28.10
CA THR A 403 -36.54 -32.00 28.70
C THR A 403 -36.43 -32.07 30.22
N SER A 404 -35.28 -31.73 30.81
CA SER A 404 -35.07 -31.79 32.27
C SER A 404 -35.23 -30.44 32.98
N TYR A 405 -35.74 -29.43 32.27
CA TYR A 405 -35.95 -28.07 32.78
C TYR A 405 -37.35 -27.87 33.40
N ASN A 406 -37.50 -26.81 34.19
CA ASN A 406 -38.76 -26.37 34.81
C ASN A 406 -39.37 -25.14 34.12
N SER A 407 -40.61 -24.84 34.48
CA SER A 407 -41.23 -23.55 34.15
C SER A 407 -40.38 -22.40 34.71
N SER A 408 -40.28 -21.29 33.98
CA SER A 408 -39.41 -20.14 34.24
C SER A 408 -37.92 -20.33 33.89
N ASP A 409 -37.49 -21.49 33.42
CA ASP A 409 -36.12 -21.62 32.93
C ASP A 409 -35.91 -20.91 31.60
N GLU A 410 -34.73 -20.29 31.47
CA GLU A 410 -34.44 -19.38 30.39
C GLU A 410 -33.37 -19.95 29.46
N PHE A 411 -33.56 -19.77 28.16
CA PHE A 411 -32.54 -19.98 27.14
C PHE A 411 -32.36 -18.68 26.37
N LEU A 412 -31.13 -18.17 26.36
CA LEU A 412 -30.80 -16.91 25.72
C LEU A 412 -29.86 -17.13 24.56
N ILE A 413 -30.12 -16.43 23.46
CA ILE A 413 -29.31 -16.44 22.24
C ILE A 413 -28.90 -15.00 21.91
N ALA A 414 -27.66 -14.82 21.47
CA ALA A 414 -27.16 -13.54 20.95
C ALA A 414 -26.21 -13.79 19.76
N GLY A 415 -26.17 -12.86 18.82
CA GLY A 415 -25.17 -12.86 17.75
C GLY A 415 -25.23 -14.09 16.84
N ALA A 416 -26.43 -14.48 16.41
CA ALA A 416 -26.60 -15.59 15.48
C ALA A 416 -26.07 -15.20 14.08
N GLN A 417 -25.26 -16.07 13.49
CA GLN A 417 -24.60 -15.84 12.21
C GLN A 417 -24.55 -17.09 11.36
N LEU A 418 -25.07 -16.99 10.13
CA LEU A 418 -24.90 -17.96 9.06
C LEU A 418 -24.02 -17.33 7.99
N GLU A 419 -22.93 -17.99 7.62
CA GLU A 419 -21.93 -17.46 6.68
C GLU A 419 -21.43 -18.53 5.71
N THR A 420 -20.81 -18.07 4.60
CA THR A 420 -20.18 -18.97 3.62
C THR A 420 -18.80 -19.42 4.11
N GLY A 421 -18.36 -20.59 3.66
CA GLY A 421 -17.02 -21.11 3.93
C GLY A 421 -16.98 -22.26 4.95
N THR A 422 -15.76 -22.61 5.35
CA THR A 422 -15.47 -23.78 6.20
C THR A 422 -15.11 -23.41 7.64
N GLU A 423 -14.86 -22.13 7.90
CA GLU A 423 -14.44 -21.61 9.20
C GLU A 423 -15.41 -20.56 9.72
N ILE A 424 -15.41 -20.38 11.04
CA ILE A 424 -16.31 -19.46 11.73
C ILE A 424 -15.60 -18.12 11.91
N SER A 425 -16.11 -17.06 11.30
CA SER A 425 -15.53 -15.72 11.43
C SER A 425 -16.04 -15.00 12.70
N PRO A 426 -15.43 -13.87 13.13
CA PRO A 426 -16.02 -13.02 14.16
C PRO A 426 -17.42 -12.53 13.78
N PHE A 427 -18.29 -12.29 14.76
CA PHE A 427 -19.66 -11.85 14.47
C PHE A 427 -19.70 -10.55 13.64
N ARG A 428 -20.55 -10.54 12.62
CA ARG A 428 -20.89 -9.39 11.79
C ARG A 428 -22.41 -9.26 11.73
N ASN A 429 -22.91 -8.02 11.74
CA ASN A 429 -24.32 -7.80 11.42
C ASN A 429 -24.55 -8.13 9.95
N ALA A 430 -25.71 -8.66 9.62
CA ALA A 430 -26.08 -8.84 8.22
C ALA A 430 -25.97 -7.51 7.48
N MET A 431 -25.16 -7.49 6.43
CA MET A 431 -25.17 -6.41 5.48
C MET A 431 -26.44 -6.60 4.67
N LEU A 432 -27.50 -5.87 5.05
CA LEU A 432 -28.55 -5.60 4.09
C LEU A 432 -27.81 -4.87 2.96
N VAL A 433 -27.66 -5.50 1.80
CA VAL A 433 -27.31 -4.78 0.58
C VAL A 433 -28.52 -3.90 0.31
N ALA A 434 -28.60 -2.77 1.02
CA ALA A 434 -29.33 -1.64 0.53
C ALA A 434 -28.68 -1.37 -0.82
N SER A 435 -29.38 -1.71 -1.90
CA SER A 435 -29.13 -1.09 -3.17
C SER A 435 -29.37 0.40 -2.93
N THR A 436 -28.34 1.11 -2.47
CA THR A 436 -28.32 2.56 -2.44
C THR A 436 -28.37 2.94 -3.90
N TYR A 437 -29.59 3.13 -4.41
CA TYR A 437 -29.82 3.89 -5.62
C TYR A 437 -29.27 5.28 -5.35
N ALA A 438 -27.99 5.47 -5.65
CA ALA A 438 -27.41 6.79 -5.77
C ALA A 438 -28.02 7.41 -7.03
N ALA A 439 -28.72 8.53 -6.87
CA ALA A 439 -29.38 9.27 -7.95
C ALA A 439 -28.44 9.73 -9.09
N THR A 440 -27.14 9.43 -8.99
CA THR A 440 -26.11 9.79 -9.96
C THR A 440 -26.02 8.86 -11.18
N ASN A 441 -26.69 7.69 -11.17
CA ASN A 441 -26.66 6.76 -12.31
C ASN A 441 -27.80 6.98 -13.31
N VAL A 442 -28.64 8.00 -13.13
CA VAL A 442 -29.68 8.33 -14.12
C VAL A 442 -29.00 8.94 -15.34
N SER A 443 -28.96 8.16 -16.43
CA SER A 443 -28.57 8.71 -17.72
C SER A 443 -29.53 9.85 -18.07
N ILE A 444 -28.99 11.05 -18.28
CA ILE A 444 -29.73 12.26 -18.72
C ILE A 444 -30.37 12.11 -20.12
N SER A 445 -30.46 10.90 -20.65
CA SER A 445 -31.06 10.59 -21.93
C SER A 445 -32.58 10.75 -21.86
N ARG A 446 -33.08 11.92 -22.25
CA ARG A 446 -34.53 12.18 -22.42
C ARG A 446 -35.08 11.61 -23.74
N ALA A 447 -34.38 10.66 -24.34
CA ALA A 447 -34.73 10.03 -25.61
C ALA A 447 -35.15 8.57 -25.41
N PHE A 448 -36.00 8.31 -24.42
CA PHE A 448 -36.62 6.99 -24.27
C PHE A 448 -37.92 6.94 -25.09
N ASP A 449 -37.90 6.09 -26.11
CA ASP A 449 -39.07 5.71 -26.90
C ASP A 449 -39.84 4.62 -26.13
N ALA A 450 -41.09 4.92 -25.76
CA ALA A 450 -41.92 4.06 -24.92
C ALA A 450 -42.21 2.70 -25.56
N ASP A 451 -42.08 2.58 -26.89
CA ASP A 451 -42.39 1.35 -27.63
C ASP A 451 -41.22 0.35 -27.68
N THR A 452 -40.05 0.68 -27.12
CA THR A 452 -38.86 -0.20 -27.11
C THR A 452 -38.21 -0.45 -25.74
N ALA A 453 -38.78 0.09 -24.66
CA ALA A 453 -38.24 -0.05 -23.30
C ALA A 453 -38.38 -1.48 -22.76
N LEU A 454 -37.31 -2.05 -22.21
CA LEU A 454 -37.35 -3.33 -21.49
C LEU A 454 -37.98 -3.12 -20.10
N THR A 455 -38.50 -4.18 -19.48
CA THR A 455 -39.15 -4.12 -18.15
C THR A 455 -38.25 -3.48 -17.07
N ALA A 456 -36.93 -3.61 -17.20
CA ALA A 456 -35.95 -2.99 -16.31
C ALA A 456 -35.91 -1.45 -16.45
N ASP A 457 -36.08 -0.93 -17.66
CA ASP A 457 -36.04 0.51 -17.93
C ASP A 457 -37.33 1.18 -17.42
N ILE A 458 -38.46 0.49 -17.53
CA ILE A 458 -39.74 0.95 -16.97
C ILE A 458 -39.69 1.00 -15.43
N ALA A 459 -39.00 0.05 -14.80
CA ALA A 459 -38.80 0.05 -13.34
C ALA A 459 -37.94 1.23 -12.85
N ASP A 460 -36.95 1.66 -13.64
CA ASP A 460 -36.09 2.81 -13.34
C ASP A 460 -36.87 4.13 -13.40
N VAL A 461 -37.70 4.30 -14.45
CA VAL A 461 -38.57 5.47 -14.61
C VAL A 461 -39.63 5.54 -13.51
N LEU A 462 -40.27 4.40 -13.17
CA LEU A 462 -41.25 4.34 -12.09
C LEU A 462 -40.63 4.57 -10.71
N GLY A 463 -39.44 4.04 -10.45
CA GLY A 463 -38.70 4.28 -9.21
C GLY A 463 -38.39 5.76 -9.00
N THR A 464 -37.93 6.42 -10.05
CA THR A 464 -37.65 7.87 -10.05
C THR A 464 -38.92 8.69 -9.83
N LEU A 465 -40.02 8.36 -10.52
CA LEU A 465 -41.31 9.04 -10.33
C LEU A 465 -41.84 8.88 -8.90
N ILE A 466 -41.74 7.68 -8.32
CA ILE A 466 -42.19 7.43 -6.94
C ILE A 466 -41.33 8.23 -5.95
N ALA A 467 -40.01 8.33 -6.17
CA ALA A 467 -39.13 9.15 -5.34
C ALA A 467 -39.50 10.64 -5.42
N ASP A 468 -39.74 11.18 -6.62
CA ASP A 468 -40.14 12.57 -6.82
C ASP A 468 -41.52 12.87 -6.19
N LEU A 469 -42.48 11.96 -6.33
CA LEU A 469 -43.81 12.13 -5.74
C LEU A 469 -43.79 12.02 -4.21
N ARG A 470 -42.87 11.24 -3.62
CA ARG A 470 -42.61 11.22 -2.17
C ARG A 470 -42.00 12.54 -1.68
N ILE A 471 -41.03 13.08 -2.42
CA ILE A 471 -40.44 14.40 -2.12
C ILE A 471 -41.51 15.51 -2.20
N ALA A 472 -42.41 15.42 -3.17
CA ALA A 472 -43.53 16.34 -3.31
C ALA A 472 -44.65 16.13 -2.27
N GLY A 473 -44.56 15.10 -1.41
CA GLY A 473 -45.57 14.78 -0.40
C GLY A 473 -46.90 14.28 -0.96
N ILE A 474 -46.91 13.79 -2.20
CA ILE A 474 -48.10 13.32 -2.90
C ILE A 474 -48.40 11.84 -2.59
N VAL A 475 -47.36 11.05 -2.31
CA VAL A 475 -47.47 9.63 -1.89
C VAL A 475 -46.58 9.36 -0.67
N GLY A 476 -47.05 8.44 0.18
CA GLY A 476 -46.36 7.99 1.40
C GLY A 476 -45.22 7.01 1.17
#